data_AF-A0ABC9ASJ8-F1
#
_entry.id   AF-A0ABC9ASJ8-F1
#
_cell.length_a   1.000
_cell.length_b   1.000
_cell.length_c   1.000
_cell.angle_alpha   90.00
_cell.angle_beta   90.00
_cell.angle_gamma   90.00
#
_symmetry.space_group_name_H-M   'P 1'
#
loop_
_entity.id
_entity.type
_entity.pdbx_description
1 polymer ?
#
loop_
_entity_poly.entity_id
_entity_poly.type
_entity_poly.pdbx_seq_one_letter_code
_entity_poly.pdbx_strand_id
1 'polypeptide(L)'
;MEPSRKNFSAILIILLVVMASSESAFIGVHAFYCENGHKSGTYSGSCWSLFNDGECNSVCKSESSDNSWGYCLLFDCVCCK
;
A
#
# COMPACT_ATOMS: atom_id res chain seq x y z
N MET A 1 -22.17 -9.99 -32.36
CA MET A 1 -22.17 -8.59 -31.89
C MET A 1 -20.73 -8.22 -31.58
N GLU A 2 -20.10 -7.41 -32.43
CA GLU A 2 -18.77 -6.86 -32.15
C GLU A 2 -18.91 -5.72 -31.15
N PRO A 3 -18.16 -5.70 -30.03
CA PRO A 3 -18.18 -4.56 -29.15
C PRO A 3 -17.59 -3.35 -29.89
N SER A 4 -18.42 -2.32 -30.09
CA SER A 4 -18.01 -1.07 -30.74
C SER A 4 -16.76 -0.50 -30.08
N ARG A 5 -15.77 -0.07 -30.89
CA ARG A 5 -14.49 0.54 -30.47
C ARG A 5 -14.65 1.65 -29.42
N LYS A 6 -15.78 2.36 -29.42
CA LYS A 6 -16.14 3.39 -28.44
C LYS A 6 -16.31 2.84 -27.01
N ASN A 7 -16.80 1.60 -26.89
CA ASN A 7 -17.01 0.94 -25.60
C ASN A 7 -15.69 0.54 -24.95
N PHE A 8 -14.71 0.07 -25.74
CA PHE A 8 -13.37 -0.23 -25.24
C PHE A 8 -12.65 1.01 -24.73
N SER A 9 -12.77 2.14 -25.44
CA SER A 9 -12.17 3.41 -25.01
C SER A 9 -12.75 3.90 -23.69
N ALA A 10 -14.07 3.79 -23.50
CA ALA A 10 -14.72 4.19 -22.25
C ALA A 10 -14.28 3.29 -21.08
N ILE A 11 -14.16 1.98 -21.30
CA ILE A 11 -13.70 1.03 -20.29
C ILE A 11 -12.26 1.33 -19.86
N LEU A 12 -11.35 1.62 -20.80
CA LEU A 12 -9.97 1.99 -20.50
C LEU A 12 -9.87 3.31 -19.71
N ILE A 13 -10.69 4.30 -20.07
CA ILE A 13 -10.74 5.58 -19.34
C ILE A 13 -11.28 5.38 -17.93
N ILE A 14 -12.33 4.57 -17.75
CA ILE A 14 -12.87 4.24 -16.43
C ILE A 14 -11.81 3.51 -15.59
N LEU A 15 -11.09 2.55 -16.16
CA LEU A 15 -9.99 1.87 -15.45
C LEU A 15 -8.90 2.85 -15.01
N LEU A 16 -8.48 3.76 -15.88
CA LEU A 16 -7.47 4.79 -15.57
C LEU A 16 -7.94 5.75 -14.47
N VAL A 17 -9.21 6.16 -14.50
CA VAL A 17 -9.78 7.04 -13.46
C VAL A 17 -9.90 6.33 -12.11
N VAL A 18 -10.27 5.04 -12.10
CA VAL A 18 -10.33 4.24 -10.86
C VAL A 18 -8.94 4.03 -10.25
N MET A 19 -7.90 3.86 -11.08
CA MET A 19 -6.53 3.79 -10.58
C MET A 19 -6.06 5.14 -10.01
N ALA A 20 -6.37 6.25 -10.68
CA ALA A 20 -5.95 7.59 -10.27
C ALA A 20 -6.67 8.13 -9.02
N SER A 21 -7.87 7.64 -8.67
CA SER A 21 -8.65 8.14 -7.52
C SER A 21 -8.35 7.45 -6.19
N SER A 22 -7.52 6.40 -6.20
CA SER A 22 -7.21 5.61 -5.00
C SER A 22 -6.06 6.16 -4.14
N GLU A 23 -5.32 7.16 -4.62
CA GLU A 23 -4.04 7.53 -3.99
C GLU A 23 -4.13 8.60 -2.89
N SER A 24 -5.27 9.25 -2.66
CA SER A 24 -5.30 10.47 -1.83
C SER A 24 -5.94 10.34 -0.45
N ALA A 25 -6.60 9.22 -0.10
CA ALA A 25 -7.36 9.14 1.15
C ALA A 25 -6.66 8.36 2.29
N PHE A 26 -5.69 7.48 1.98
CA PHE A 26 -5.14 6.57 2.99
C PHE A 26 -3.71 6.91 3.46
N ILE A 27 -2.97 7.73 2.71
CA ILE A 27 -1.57 8.11 3.03
C ILE A 27 -1.48 8.95 4.33
N GLY A 28 -2.51 9.72 4.66
CA GLY A 28 -2.45 10.69 5.76
C GLY A 28 -2.69 10.13 7.17
N VAL A 29 -3.36 9.00 7.33
CA VAL A 29 -3.81 8.55 8.66
C VAL A 29 -2.79 7.65 9.35
N HIS A 30 -2.06 6.81 8.60
CA HIS A 30 -1.11 5.87 9.21
C HIS A 30 0.25 6.49 9.54
N ALA A 31 0.71 7.46 8.72
CA ALA A 31 1.99 8.15 8.95
C ALA A 31 2.02 9.00 10.23
N PHE A 32 0.86 9.36 10.78
CA PHE A 32 0.77 10.21 11.97
C PHE A 32 1.06 9.47 13.29
N TYR A 33 1.02 8.13 13.31
CA TYR A 33 1.10 7.35 14.55
C TYR A 33 2.45 6.67 14.82
N CYS A 34 3.42 6.81 13.92
CA CYS A 34 4.68 6.08 14.01
C CYS A 34 5.85 7.05 14.22
N GLU A 35 5.94 7.62 15.42
CA GLU A 35 6.90 8.68 15.76
C GLU A 35 8.37 8.23 15.61
N ASN A 36 8.64 6.93 15.53
CA ASN A 36 9.98 6.36 15.30
C ASN A 36 9.94 5.10 14.41
N GLY A 37 9.21 5.18 13.29
CA GLY A 37 9.20 4.12 12.30
C GLY A 37 10.57 3.87 11.68
N HIS A 38 10.91 2.61 11.46
CA HIS A 38 12.11 2.23 10.73
C HIS A 38 11.75 1.29 9.59
N LYS A 39 12.56 1.29 8.53
CA LYS A 39 12.38 0.35 7.42
C LYS A 39 12.61 -1.08 7.91
N SER A 40 11.71 -1.98 7.54
CA SER A 40 11.86 -3.42 7.76
C SER A 40 13.17 -3.92 7.11
N GLY A 41 13.89 -4.78 7.83
CA GLY A 41 15.16 -5.36 7.36
C GLY A 41 14.99 -6.65 6.55
N THR A 42 13.82 -7.28 6.62
CA THR A 42 13.54 -8.60 6.05
C THR A 42 12.37 -8.61 5.07
N TYR A 43 11.50 -7.58 5.08
CA TYR A 43 10.45 -7.45 4.08
C TYR A 43 11.06 -7.28 2.69
N SER A 44 10.58 -8.08 1.73
CA SER A 44 11.12 -8.13 0.37
C SER A 44 10.09 -7.66 -0.65
N GLY A 45 10.53 -6.86 -1.63
CA GLY A 45 9.68 -6.35 -2.71
C GLY A 45 8.98 -5.03 -2.37
N SER A 46 8.15 -4.56 -3.29
CA SER A 46 7.41 -3.30 -3.12
C SER A 46 6.20 -3.50 -2.20
N CYS A 47 6.07 -2.64 -1.20
CA CYS A 47 4.98 -2.65 -0.24
C CYS A 47 3.88 -1.68 -0.70
N TRP A 48 2.73 -2.19 -1.11
CA TRP A 48 1.58 -1.37 -1.49
C TRP A 48 0.56 -1.33 -0.37
N SER A 49 0.22 -0.16 0.19
CA SER A 49 -0.62 -0.10 1.39
C SER A 49 -1.99 -0.76 1.24
N LEU A 50 -2.53 -0.80 0.01
CA LEU A 50 -3.79 -1.49 -0.29
C LEU A 50 -3.69 -3.02 -0.33
N PHE A 51 -2.50 -3.57 -0.57
CA PHE A 51 -2.32 -5.01 -0.84
C PHE A 51 -1.42 -5.72 0.18
N ASN A 52 -0.48 -5.00 0.79
CA ASN A 52 0.61 -5.59 1.56
C ASN A 52 0.70 -5.08 3.01
N ASP A 53 -0.17 -4.16 3.46
CA ASP A 53 -0.11 -3.64 4.84
C ASP A 53 -0.16 -4.77 5.88
N GLY A 54 -1.02 -5.77 5.67
CA GLY A 54 -1.11 -6.95 6.55
C GLY A 54 0.15 -7.82 6.54
N GLU A 55 0.77 -7.99 5.38
CA GLU A 55 2.03 -8.74 5.22
C GLU A 55 3.18 -8.00 5.91
N CYS A 56 3.32 -6.70 5.65
CA CYS A 56 4.29 -5.84 6.30
C CYS A 56 4.14 -5.86 7.82
N ASN A 57 2.92 -5.74 8.34
CA ASN A 57 2.64 -5.83 9.77
C ASN A 57 3.09 -7.18 10.38
N SER A 58 2.83 -8.28 9.67
CA SER A 58 3.26 -9.61 10.11
C SER A 58 4.78 -9.74 10.13
N VAL A 59 5.46 -9.22 9.10
CA VAL A 59 6.92 -9.23 9.02
C VAL A 59 7.52 -8.40 10.15
N CYS A 60 7.05 -7.17 10.37
CA CYS A 60 7.54 -6.30 11.44
C CYS A 60 7.44 -6.96 12.82
N LYS A 61 6.31 -7.62 13.12
CA LYS A 61 6.13 -8.36 14.38
C LYS A 61 7.05 -9.58 14.51
N SER A 62 7.40 -10.21 13.38
CA SER A 62 8.33 -11.34 13.35
C SER A 62 9.80 -10.91 13.44
N GLU A 63 10.14 -9.69 12.99
CA GLU A 63 11.50 -9.16 13.03
C GLU A 63 11.97 -8.84 14.45
N SER A 64 11.07 -8.30 15.28
CA SER A 64 11.40 -7.94 16.65
C SER A 64 10.14 -7.92 17.51
N SER A 65 10.27 -8.39 18.75
CA SER A 65 9.23 -8.23 19.77
C SER A 65 8.98 -6.78 20.16
N ASP A 66 9.92 -5.88 19.84
CA ASP A 66 9.80 -4.44 20.12
C ASP A 66 8.89 -3.72 19.12
N ASN A 67 8.49 -4.39 18.02
CA ASN A 67 7.63 -3.81 16.99
C ASN A 67 6.16 -4.10 17.29
N SER A 68 5.38 -3.07 17.59
CA SER A 68 3.93 -3.21 17.83
C SER A 68 3.14 -3.46 16.54
N TRP A 69 3.54 -2.85 15.43
CA TRP A 69 2.86 -2.97 14.14
C TRP A 69 3.74 -2.51 12.98
N GLY A 70 3.27 -2.70 11.74
CA GLY A 70 3.93 -2.18 10.54
C GLY A 70 2.94 -1.88 9.42
N TYR A 71 3.37 -1.07 8.46
CA TYR A 71 2.56 -0.64 7.31
C TYR A 71 3.44 -0.25 6.12
N CYS A 72 2.84 -0.22 4.93
CA CYS A 72 3.52 0.25 3.74
C CYS A 72 3.50 1.78 3.66
N LEU A 73 4.67 2.37 3.45
CA LEU A 73 4.87 3.79 3.19
C LEU A 73 5.79 3.96 1.97
N LEU A 74 5.30 4.63 0.92
CA LEU A 74 6.10 4.94 -0.29
C LEU A 74 6.83 3.72 -0.87
N PHE A 75 6.14 2.58 -1.00
CA PHE A 75 6.69 1.29 -1.48
C PHE A 75 7.62 0.55 -0.52
N ASP A 76 7.89 1.10 0.66
CA ASP A 76 8.69 0.45 1.70
C ASP A 76 7.79 -0.06 2.83
N CYS A 77 8.16 -1.18 3.43
CA CYS A 77 7.55 -1.63 4.68
C CYS A 77 8.22 -0.91 5.86
N VAL A 78 7.42 -0.22 6.67
CA VAL A 78 7.85 0.52 7.85
C VAL A 78 7.32 -0.17 9.10
N CYS A 79 8.24 -0.48 10.02
CA CYS A 79 7.97 -1.08 11.32
C CYS A 79 7.96 -0.02 12.41
N CYS A 80 6.92 -0.07 13.23
CA CYS A 80 6.67 0.85 14.33
C CYS A 80 6.85 0.11 15.64
N LYS A 81 7.57 0.74 16.57
CA LYS A 81 7.55 0.33 17.96
C LYS A 81 6.19 0.59 18.59
#